data_AF-A0A328AGK6-F1
#
_entry.id   AF-A0A328AGK6-F1
#
_cell.length_a   1.000
_cell.length_b   1.000
_cell.length_c   1.000
_cell.angle_alpha   90.00
_cell.angle_beta   90.00
_cell.angle_gamma   90.00
#
_symmetry.space_group_name_H-M   'P 1'
#
loop_
_entity.id
_entity.type
_entity.pdbx_description
1 polymer ?
#
loop_
_entity_poly.entity_id
_entity_poly.type
_entity_poly.pdbx_seq_one_letter_code
_entity_poly.pdbx_strand_id
1 'polypeptide(L)'
;MRRALALASLIALATASTASAETWKKYTETNGIAWSYDADYAYKDKASGRVVVMQAISKPAANLGPSAPGKPDGVGNVVALDCQNKNMIVLGDYKPSKPLAIAAGWRSETPKKVTGSDNEALLGAVCAGASAYPEK
;
A
#
# COMPACT_ATOMS: atom_id res chain seq x y z
N MET A 1 58.82 -5.50 28.82
CA MET A 1 57.54 -4.99 29.38
C MET A 1 56.70 -4.52 28.19
N ARG A 2 55.95 -5.40 27.52
CA ARG A 2 54.50 -5.66 27.67
C ARG A 2 53.68 -4.40 27.97
N ARG A 3 52.73 -4.09 27.06
CA ARG A 3 51.56 -3.15 27.09
C ARG A 3 51.69 -2.10 25.98
N ALA A 4 50.73 -1.84 25.10
CA ALA A 4 49.35 -2.29 24.98
C ALA A 4 48.91 -2.09 23.51
N LEU A 5 48.30 -3.11 22.91
CA LEU A 5 47.51 -2.94 21.69
C LEU A 5 46.08 -2.63 22.13
N ALA A 6 45.67 -1.37 22.03
CA ALA A 6 44.29 -0.97 22.24
C ALA A 6 43.48 -1.39 21.00
N LEU A 7 42.67 -2.44 21.15
CA LEU A 7 41.67 -2.83 20.16
C LEU A 7 40.64 -1.69 20.03
N ALA A 8 40.59 -1.05 18.87
CA ALA A 8 39.48 -0.19 18.47
C ALA A 8 38.27 -1.08 18.17
N SER A 9 37.37 -1.20 19.13
CA SER A 9 36.05 -1.81 18.95
C SER A 9 35.18 -0.89 18.09
N LEU A 10 35.21 -1.13 16.77
CA LEU A 10 34.24 -0.60 15.81
C LEU A 10 32.86 -1.15 16.14
N ILE A 11 32.06 -0.37 16.87
CA ILE A 11 30.62 -0.59 17.01
C ILE A 11 30.00 -0.21 15.66
N ALA A 12 29.92 -1.17 14.75
CA ALA A 12 29.04 -1.08 13.60
C ALA A 12 27.60 -1.17 14.12
N LEU A 13 26.97 -0.01 14.37
CA LEU A 13 25.51 0.06 14.48
C LEU A 13 24.95 -0.37 13.12
N ALA A 14 24.66 -1.66 12.99
CA ALA A 14 23.78 -2.15 11.94
C ALA A 14 22.45 -1.46 12.17
N THR A 15 22.16 -0.42 11.38
CA THR A 15 20.81 0.03 11.11
C THR A 15 20.12 -1.11 10.37
N ALA A 16 19.69 -2.12 11.14
CA ALA A 16 18.70 -3.08 10.70
C ALA A 16 17.46 -2.25 10.40
N SER A 17 17.32 -1.84 9.15
CA SER A 17 16.03 -1.46 8.59
C SER A 17 15.14 -2.67 8.79
N THR A 18 14.29 -2.59 9.81
CA THR A 18 13.19 -3.53 9.98
C THR A 18 12.37 -3.42 8.69
N ALA A 19 12.56 -4.37 7.79
CA ALA A 19 11.61 -4.62 6.72
C ALA A 19 10.32 -5.03 7.43
N SER A 20 9.49 -4.06 7.80
CA SER A 20 8.16 -4.33 8.32
C SER A 20 7.45 -5.15 7.27
N ALA A 21 7.01 -6.35 7.66
CA ALA A 21 6.13 -7.15 6.83
C ALA A 21 4.85 -6.35 6.61
N GLU A 22 4.48 -6.16 5.35
CA GLU A 22 3.28 -5.44 4.93
C GLU A 22 2.03 -6.12 5.51
N THR A 23 1.10 -5.33 6.07
CA THR A 23 -0.14 -5.85 6.67
C THR A 23 -1.29 -5.89 5.65
N TRP A 24 -1.32 -6.95 4.84
CA TRP A 24 -2.36 -7.14 3.83
C TRP A 24 -3.68 -7.66 4.41
N LYS A 25 -4.77 -6.92 4.15
CA LYS A 25 -6.13 -7.26 4.56
C LYS A 25 -6.99 -7.60 3.35
N LYS A 26 -7.36 -8.88 3.22
CA LYS A 26 -8.28 -9.35 2.18
C LYS A 26 -9.65 -8.69 2.33
N TYR A 27 -10.22 -8.17 1.24
CA TYR A 27 -11.55 -7.56 1.25
C TYR A 27 -12.54 -8.19 0.25
N THR A 28 -12.05 -8.88 -0.79
CA THR A 28 -12.90 -9.65 -1.71
C THR A 28 -12.11 -10.76 -2.39
N GLU A 29 -12.81 -11.73 -2.97
CA GLU A 29 -12.24 -12.79 -3.78
C GLU A 29 -13.23 -13.23 -4.86
N THR A 30 -12.80 -13.13 -6.11
CA THR A 30 -13.65 -13.44 -7.27
C THR A 30 -12.82 -14.21 -8.31
N ASN A 31 -13.33 -15.33 -8.82
CA ASN A 31 -12.68 -16.15 -9.86
C ASN A 31 -11.23 -16.56 -9.51
N GLY A 32 -10.96 -16.87 -8.24
CA GLY A 32 -9.63 -17.26 -7.75
C GLY A 32 -8.62 -16.12 -7.72
N ILE A 33 -9.07 -14.87 -7.79
CA ILE A 33 -8.29 -13.66 -7.55
C ILE A 33 -8.78 -13.04 -6.25
N ALA A 34 -7.95 -13.10 -5.22
CA ALA A 34 -8.21 -12.40 -3.97
C ALA A 34 -7.66 -10.99 -4.06
N TRP A 35 -8.42 -9.99 -3.64
CA TRP A 35 -7.91 -8.64 -3.49
C TRP A 35 -7.72 -8.30 -2.02
N SER A 36 -6.61 -7.64 -1.74
CA SER A 36 -6.24 -7.17 -0.40
C SER A 36 -5.79 -5.72 -0.46
N TYR A 37 -5.87 -5.03 0.67
CA TYR A 37 -5.26 -3.70 0.84
C TYR A 37 -4.19 -3.73 1.93
N ASP A 38 -3.14 -2.92 1.78
CA ASP A 38 -2.09 -2.78 2.79
C ASP A 38 -2.54 -1.77 3.86
N ALA A 39 -2.74 -2.24 5.09
CA ALA A 39 -3.14 -1.43 6.22
C ALA A 39 -2.03 -0.48 6.70
N ASP A 40 -0.76 -0.83 6.48
CA ASP A 40 0.38 0.00 6.86
C ASP A 40 0.60 1.14 5.85
N TYR A 41 0.17 0.94 4.60
CA TYR A 41 0.15 1.98 3.58
C TYR A 41 -1.03 2.95 3.74
N ALA A 42 -2.15 2.54 4.35
CA ALA A 42 -3.36 3.34 4.40
C ALA A 42 -3.17 4.64 5.23
N TYR A 43 -3.54 5.78 4.65
CA TYR A 43 -3.50 7.08 5.32
C TYR A 43 -4.59 8.02 4.82
N LYS A 44 -4.94 9.03 5.61
CA LYS A 44 -5.80 10.13 5.17
C LYS A 44 -4.94 11.29 4.67
N ASP A 45 -5.15 11.68 3.43
CA ASP A 45 -4.46 12.82 2.83
C ASP A 45 -5.04 14.13 3.37
N LYS A 46 -4.20 14.97 3.98
CA LYS A 46 -4.65 16.22 4.62
C LYS A 46 -5.23 17.23 3.63
N ALA A 47 -4.67 17.31 2.42
CA ALA A 47 -5.05 18.31 1.44
C ALA A 47 -6.41 18.01 0.78
N SER A 48 -6.68 16.73 0.47
CA SER A 48 -7.91 16.31 -0.20
C SER A 48 -8.96 15.72 0.74
N GLY A 49 -8.59 15.34 1.97
CA GLY A 49 -9.44 14.60 2.90
C GLY A 49 -9.71 13.14 2.53
N ARG A 50 -9.10 12.66 1.44
CA ARG A 50 -9.29 11.30 0.90
C ARG A 50 -8.44 10.28 1.64
N VAL A 51 -8.93 9.05 1.74
CA VAL A 51 -8.13 7.92 2.22
C VAL A 51 -7.33 7.35 1.05
N VAL A 52 -6.01 7.40 1.14
CA VAL A 52 -5.10 6.79 0.17
C VAL A 52 -4.73 5.41 0.66
N VAL A 53 -4.87 4.42 -0.21
CA VAL A 53 -4.63 3.01 0.11
C VAL A 53 -3.98 2.29 -1.07
N MET A 54 -3.11 1.34 -0.76
CA MET A 54 -2.54 0.40 -1.73
C MET A 54 -3.36 -0.89 -1.70
N GLN A 55 -3.77 -1.36 -2.87
CA GLN A 55 -4.39 -2.66 -3.03
C GLN A 55 -3.59 -3.53 -3.99
N ALA A 56 -3.61 -4.83 -3.75
CA ALA A 56 -2.90 -5.82 -4.55
C ALA A 56 -3.74 -7.09 -4.68
N ILE A 57 -3.49 -7.81 -5.78
CA ILE A 57 -4.09 -9.11 -6.01
C ILE A 57 -3.22 -10.24 -5.44
N SER A 58 -3.88 -11.32 -5.04
CA SER A 58 -3.27 -12.63 -4.90
C SER A 58 -3.93 -13.60 -5.87
N LYS A 59 -3.10 -14.33 -6.59
CA LYS A 59 -3.50 -15.42 -7.48
C LYS A 59 -2.45 -16.53 -7.39
N PRO A 60 -2.60 -17.48 -6.44
CA PRO A 60 -1.61 -18.52 -6.21
C PRO A 60 -1.30 -19.37 -7.44
N ALA A 61 -2.30 -19.65 -8.28
CA ALA A 61 -2.12 -20.37 -9.54
C ALA A 61 -1.21 -19.66 -10.55
N ALA A 62 -0.96 -18.35 -10.37
CA ALA A 62 -0.05 -17.55 -11.18
C ALA A 62 1.18 -17.06 -10.38
N ASN A 63 1.43 -17.61 -9.17
CA ASN A 63 2.48 -17.18 -8.26
C ASN A 63 2.44 -15.67 -7.93
N LEU A 64 1.23 -15.11 -7.81
CA LEU A 64 1.03 -13.71 -7.41
C LEU A 64 0.57 -13.62 -5.95
N GLY A 65 1.25 -12.77 -5.19
CA GLY A 65 0.95 -12.45 -3.80
C GLY A 65 0.50 -11.01 -3.66
N PRO A 66 -0.25 -10.66 -2.59
CA PRO A 66 -0.50 -9.28 -2.29
C PRO A 66 0.83 -8.72 -1.77
N SER A 67 1.60 -8.11 -2.66
CA SER A 67 2.98 -7.69 -2.42
C SER A 67 3.18 -6.29 -2.97
N ALA A 68 3.96 -5.46 -2.26
CA ALA A 68 4.20 -4.08 -2.63
C ALA A 68 4.96 -3.91 -3.97
N PRO A 69 5.02 -2.69 -4.53
CA PRO A 69 5.79 -2.40 -5.73
C PRO A 69 7.25 -2.85 -5.64
N GLY A 70 7.76 -3.41 -6.74
CA GLY A 70 9.14 -3.89 -6.84
C GLY A 70 9.34 -5.35 -6.39
N LYS A 71 8.32 -5.99 -5.82
CA LYS A 71 8.33 -7.43 -5.54
C LYS A 71 8.00 -8.23 -6.81
N PRO A 72 8.60 -9.43 -7.01
CA PRO A 72 8.41 -10.23 -8.22
C PRO A 72 6.98 -10.79 -8.37
N ASP A 73 6.22 -10.85 -7.29
CA ASP A 73 4.84 -11.35 -7.20
C ASP A 73 3.82 -10.22 -7.00
N GLY A 74 4.27 -8.96 -6.93
CA GLY A 74 3.43 -7.81 -6.61
C GLY A 74 2.74 -7.21 -7.82
N VAL A 75 1.40 -7.27 -7.84
CA VAL A 75 0.55 -6.62 -8.85
C VAL A 75 -0.58 -5.90 -8.13
N GLY A 76 -0.74 -4.60 -8.40
CA GLY A 76 -1.72 -3.78 -7.70
C GLY A 76 -1.79 -2.35 -8.18
N ASN A 77 -2.47 -1.53 -7.40
CA ASN A 77 -2.56 -0.09 -7.63
C ASN A 77 -2.78 0.67 -6.31
N VAL A 78 -2.45 1.95 -6.35
CA VAL A 78 -2.79 2.89 -5.29
C VAL A 78 -4.01 3.68 -5.71
N VAL A 79 -4.96 3.85 -4.79
CA VAL A 79 -6.19 4.60 -5.01
C VAL A 79 -6.44 5.60 -3.89
N ALA A 80 -7.09 6.71 -4.22
CA ALA A 80 -7.61 7.67 -3.24
C ALA A 80 -9.13 7.61 -3.20
N LEU A 81 -9.67 7.29 -2.03
CA LEU A 81 -11.08 7.08 -1.76
C LEU A 81 -11.67 8.28 -1.01
N ASP A 82 -12.79 8.78 -1.51
CA ASP A 82 -13.65 9.68 -0.75
C ASP A 82 -14.75 8.85 -0.08
N CYS A 83 -14.57 8.62 1.22
CA CYS A 83 -15.50 7.82 2.00
C CYS A 83 -16.88 8.46 2.16
N GLN A 84 -16.99 9.78 2.03
CA GLN A 84 -18.26 10.50 2.15
C GLN A 84 -19.03 10.47 0.84
N ASN A 85 -18.37 10.85 -0.25
CA ASN A 85 -19.01 10.96 -1.57
C ASN A 85 -18.95 9.66 -2.39
N LYS A 86 -18.34 8.60 -1.86
CA LYS A 86 -18.21 7.27 -2.48
C LYS A 86 -17.62 7.35 -3.88
N ASN A 87 -16.52 8.08 -4.01
CA ASN A 87 -15.80 8.26 -5.26
C ASN A 87 -14.32 7.88 -5.08
N MET A 88 -13.65 7.60 -6.20
CA MET A 88 -12.29 7.04 -6.23
C MET A 88 -11.47 7.68 -7.36
N ILE A 89 -10.17 7.87 -7.08
CA ILE A 89 -9.15 8.21 -8.07
C ILE A 89 -8.12 7.08 -8.06
N VAL A 90 -7.75 6.56 -9.22
CA VAL A 90 -6.64 5.61 -9.33
C VAL A 90 -5.36 6.42 -9.49
N LEU A 91 -4.48 6.36 -8.49
CA LEU A 91 -3.26 7.18 -8.43
C LEU A 91 -2.13 6.60 -9.29
N GLY A 92 -2.10 5.28 -9.42
CA GLY A 92 -1.11 4.57 -10.23
C GLY A 92 -1.18 3.07 -10.02
N ASP A 93 -0.89 2.31 -11.06
CA ASP A 93 -0.75 0.85 -11.04
C ASP A 93 0.71 0.43 -11.05
N TYR A 94 0.98 -0.77 -10.54
CA TYR A 94 2.30 -1.38 -10.54
C TYR A 94 2.23 -2.88 -10.82
N LYS A 95 3.35 -3.39 -11.34
CA LYS A 95 3.64 -4.81 -11.54
C LYS A 95 5.16 -5.01 -11.56
N PRO A 96 5.71 -6.24 -11.59
CA PRO A 96 7.16 -6.44 -11.53
C PRO A 96 7.92 -5.72 -12.65
N SER A 97 7.30 -5.54 -13.82
CA SER A 97 7.87 -4.83 -14.97
C SER A 97 7.49 -3.34 -15.07
N LYS A 98 6.70 -2.81 -14.13
CA LYS A 98 6.27 -1.40 -14.10
C LYS A 98 6.33 -0.86 -12.67
N PRO A 99 7.27 0.04 -12.35
CA PRO A 99 7.31 0.66 -11.03
C PRO A 99 6.04 1.49 -10.79
N LEU A 100 5.65 1.61 -9.52
CA LEU A 100 4.57 2.50 -9.13
C LEU A 100 4.96 3.95 -9.39
N ALA A 101 4.14 4.66 -10.15
CA ALA A 101 4.28 6.10 -10.37
C ALA A 101 2.95 6.78 -10.02
N ILE A 102 2.99 7.71 -9.05
CA ILE A 102 1.83 8.52 -8.64
C ILE A 102 2.03 9.93 -9.21
N ALA A 103 1.05 10.42 -9.98
CA ALA A 103 1.11 11.76 -10.55
C ALA A 103 1.02 12.83 -9.45
N ALA A 104 1.91 13.84 -9.47
CA ALA A 104 1.93 14.88 -8.43
C ALA A 104 0.61 15.69 -8.34
N GLY A 105 -0.10 15.83 -9.46
CA GLY A 105 -1.36 16.57 -9.57
C GLY A 105 -2.64 15.76 -9.28
N TRP A 106 -2.53 14.53 -8.78
CA TRP A 106 -3.68 13.62 -8.64
C TRP A 106 -4.84 14.21 -7.83
N ARG A 107 -4.55 15.11 -6.89
CA ARG A 107 -5.58 15.76 -6.03
C ARG A 107 -6.53 16.66 -6.82
N SER A 108 -6.12 17.10 -8.00
CA SER A 108 -6.92 17.93 -8.90
C SER A 108 -7.68 17.09 -9.94
N GLU A 109 -7.50 15.77 -9.96
CA GLU A 109 -8.19 14.90 -10.89
C GLU A 109 -9.66 14.74 -10.51
N THR A 110 -10.53 14.69 -11.53
CA THR A 110 -11.95 14.44 -11.33
C THR A 110 -12.17 12.99 -10.85
N PRO A 111 -12.69 12.78 -9.63
CA PRO A 111 -12.92 11.45 -9.12
C PRO A 111 -14.07 10.76 -9.84
N LYS A 112 -13.97 9.44 -10.00
CA LYS A 112 -15.05 8.62 -10.56
C LYS A 112 -15.88 8.03 -9.43
N LYS A 113 -17.19 7.91 -9.63
CA LYS A 113 -18.05 7.22 -8.66
C LYS A 113 -17.61 5.76 -8.53
N VAL A 114 -17.56 5.27 -7.31
CA VAL A 114 -17.30 3.85 -7.05
C VAL A 114 -18.48 3.04 -7.59
N THR A 115 -18.17 2.10 -8.49
CA THR A 115 -19.12 1.15 -9.05
C THR A 115 -18.46 -0.22 -9.16
N GLY A 116 -19.29 -1.26 -9.12
CA GLY A 116 -18.85 -2.65 -9.20
C GLY A 116 -18.48 -3.23 -7.84
N SER A 117 -18.74 -4.53 -7.68
CA SER A 117 -18.65 -5.24 -6.39
C SER A 117 -17.30 -5.09 -5.71
N ASP A 118 -16.20 -5.14 -6.46
CA ASP A 118 -14.85 -5.13 -5.89
C ASP A 118 -14.48 -3.75 -5.34
N ASN A 119 -14.84 -2.68 -6.07
CA ASN A 119 -14.58 -1.32 -5.61
C ASN A 119 -15.49 -0.94 -4.44
N GLU A 120 -16.74 -1.43 -4.43
CA GLU A 120 -17.66 -1.25 -3.31
C GLU A 120 -17.18 -2.00 -2.06
N ALA A 121 -16.64 -3.21 -2.23
CA ALA A 121 -16.03 -3.97 -1.14
C ALA A 121 -14.78 -3.27 -0.59
N LEU A 122 -13.92 -2.72 -1.45
CA LEU A 122 -12.77 -1.91 -1.03
C LEU A 122 -13.22 -0.70 -0.21
N LEU A 123 -14.19 0.06 -0.74
CA LEU A 123 -14.72 1.24 -0.05
C LEU A 123 -15.26 0.87 1.33
N GLY A 124 -16.04 -0.21 1.44
CA GLY A 124 -16.55 -0.70 2.72
C GLY A 124 -15.44 -1.09 3.70
N ALA A 125 -14.44 -1.83 3.23
CA ALA A 125 -13.35 -2.33 4.07
C ALA A 125 -12.41 -1.22 4.56
N VAL A 126 -12.15 -0.21 3.72
CA VAL A 126 -11.22 0.89 4.03
C VAL A 126 -11.93 1.99 4.81
N CYS A 127 -13.14 2.39 4.38
CA CYS A 127 -13.83 3.51 5.00
C CYS A 127 -14.35 3.22 6.42
N ALA A 128 -14.55 1.93 6.78
CA ALA A 128 -14.87 1.55 8.15
C ALA A 128 -13.76 1.92 9.15
N GLY A 129 -12.50 1.99 8.70
CA GLY A 129 -11.33 2.37 9.51
C GLY A 129 -10.87 3.82 9.33
N ALA A 130 -11.58 4.64 8.54
CA ALA A 130 -11.08 5.92 8.06
C ALA A 130 -10.66 6.89 9.17
N SER A 131 -11.36 6.89 10.31
CA SER A 131 -11.06 7.76 11.45
C SER A 131 -9.81 7.37 12.23
N ALA A 132 -9.33 6.14 12.07
CA ALA A 132 -8.15 5.63 12.77
C ALA A 132 -6.86 5.75 11.92
N TYR A 133 -6.98 6.11 10.64
CA TYR A 133 -5.81 6.23 9.78
C TYR A 133 -4.96 7.46 10.14
N PRO A 134 -3.62 7.34 10.03
CA PRO A 134 -2.74 8.48 10.19
C PRO A 134 -3.00 9.52 9.10
N GLU A 135 -2.86 10.79 9.44
CA GLU A 135 -2.93 11.88 8.45
C GLU A 135 -1.54 12.20 7.87
N LYS A 136 -1.44 12.26 6.55
CA LYS A 136 -0.21 12.65 5.83
C LYS A 136 -0.46 13.82 4.89
#